data_AF-A0A0F9Z4E7-F1
#
_entry.id   AF-A0A0F9Z4E7-F1
#
_cell.length_a   1.000
_cell.length_b   1.000
_cell.length_c   1.000
_cell.angle_alpha   90.00
_cell.angle_beta   90.00
_cell.angle_gamma   90.00
#
_symmetry.space_group_name_H-M   'P 1'
#
loop_
_entity.id
_entity.type
_entity.pdbx_description
1 polymer ?
#
loop_
_entity_poly.entity_id
_entity_poly.type
_entity_poly.pdbx_seq_one_letter_code
_entity_poly.pdbx_strand_id
1 'polypeptide(L)' 'MFIDEVNFNIELVRNGLAKVVLYEKRAKIKYQNELLSAEKEVREKRLDIWSQ' A
#
# COMPACT_ATOMS: atom_id res chain seq x y z
N MET A 1 7.38 2.79 -8.52
CA MET A 1 7.44 3.29 -9.92
C MET A 1 6.53 4.49 -9.99
N PHE A 2 6.90 5.52 -10.74
CA PHE A 2 6.04 6.68 -10.96
C PHE A 2 5.50 6.62 -12.39
N ILE A 3 4.20 6.87 -12.54
CA ILE A 3 3.52 7.01 -13.83
C ILE A 3 2.77 8.33 -13.71
N ASP A 4 3.02 9.28 -14.61
CA ASP A 4 2.39 10.60 -14.62
C ASP A 4 2.42 11.30 -13.24
N GLU A 5 3.60 11.31 -12.62
CA GLU A 5 3.86 11.89 -11.28
C GLU A 5 3.18 11.16 -10.10
N VAL A 6 2.40 10.11 -10.36
CA VAL A 6 1.72 9.30 -9.34
C VAL A 6 2.57 8.09 -8.95
N ASN A 7 2.72 7.86 -7.64
CA ASN A 7 3.37 6.65 -7.14
C ASN A 7 2.43 5.45 -7.28
N PHE A 8 2.60 4.71 -8.38
CA PHE A 8 1.78 3.56 -8.75
C PHE A 8 1.64 2.52 -7.62
N ASN A 9 2.71 2.31 -6.85
CA ASN A 9 2.68 1.33 -5.75
C ASN A 9 1.73 1.75 -4.62
N ILE A 10 1.66 3.06 -4.33
CA ILE A 10 0.76 3.59 -3.30
C ILE A 10 -0.68 3.49 -3.79
N GLU A 11 -0.93 3.79 -5.07
CA GLU A 11 -2.28 3.70 -5.63
C GLU A 11 -2.82 2.27 -5.67
N LEU A 12 -1.99 1.27 -5.98
CA LEU A 12 -2.41 -0.12 -5.88
C LEU A 12 -2.88 -0.49 -4.47
N VAL A 13 -2.14 -0.05 -3.45
CA VAL A 13 -2.50 -0.30 -2.05
C VAL A 13 -3.75 0.48 -1.67
N ARG A 14 -3.87 1.75 -2.06
CA ARG A 14 -5.04 2.61 -1.81
C ARG A 14 -6.33 2.15 -2.47
N ASN A 15 -6.24 1.41 -3.56
CA ASN A 15 -7.41 0.81 -4.21
C ASN A 15 -7.71 -0.59 -3.68
N GLY A 16 -6.91 -1.11 -2.74
CA GLY A 16 -7.08 -2.46 -2.20
C GLY A 16 -6.70 -3.57 -3.17
N LEU A 17 -5.87 -3.27 -4.17
CA LEU A 17 -5.39 -4.23 -5.16
C LEU A 17 -4.10 -4.92 -4.72
N ALA A 18 -3.42 -4.40 -3.70
CA ALA A 18 -2.15 -4.91 -3.21
C ALA A 18 -2.05 -4.86 -1.68
N LYS A 19 -1.25 -5.77 -1.12
CA LYS A 19 -0.93 -5.88 0.31
C LYS A 19 0.52 -5.45 0.57
N VAL A 20 0.75 -4.74 1.67
CA VAL A 20 2.09 -4.33 2.10
C VAL A 20 2.70 -5.46 2.94
N VAL A 21 3.89 -5.92 2.55
CA VAL A 21 4.65 -6.95 3.28
C VAL A 21 5.97 -6.37 3.73
N LEU A 22 6.21 -6.35 5.05
CA LEU A 22 7.48 -5.94 5.64
C LEU A 22 8.32 -7.17 5.96
N TYR A 23 9.57 -7.18 5.48
CA TYR A 23 10.54 -8.19 5.84
C TYR A 23 11.46 -7.64 6.93
N GLU A 24 11.43 -8.23 8.12
CA GLU A 24 12.17 -7.77 9.31
C GLU A 24 13.69 -7.64 9.11
N LYS A 25 14.26 -8.39 8.16
CA LYS A 25 15.70 -8.41 7.87
C LYS A 25 16.16 -7.37 6.85
N ARG A 26 15.30 -6.44 6.43
CA ARG A 26 15.62 -5.44 5.38
C ARG A 26 15.52 -4.02 5.91
N ALA A 27 16.36 -3.13 5.36
CA ALA A 27 16.27 -1.69 5.60
C ALA A 27 14.88 -1.15 5.22
N LYS A 28 14.46 -0.07 5.90
CA LYS A 28 13.18 0.60 5.63
C LYS A 28 13.01 0.83 4.13
N ILE A 29 11.87 0.39 3.61
CA ILE A 29 11.55 0.54 2.19
C ILE A 29 11.17 2.00 1.94
N LYS A 30 11.53 2.53 0.78
CA LYS A 30 11.10 3.87 0.34
C LYS A 30 9.56 3.92 0.37
N TYR A 31 9.00 4.96 1.00
CA TYR A 31 7.55 5.16 1.17
C TYR A 31 6.85 4.14 2.10
N GLN A 32 7.60 3.42 2.95
CA GLN A 32 7.03 2.44 3.87
C GLN A 32 5.87 2.99 4.73
N ASN A 33 6.03 4.20 5.28
CA ASN A 33 5.00 4.79 6.13
C ASN A 33 3.72 5.12 5.33
N GLU A 34 3.87 5.62 4.11
CA GLU A 34 2.73 5.95 3.23
C GLU A 34 2.00 4.70 2.78
N LEU A 35 2.73 3.63 2.44
CA LEU A 35 2.16 2.34 2.08
C LEU A 35 1.36 1.74 3.24
N LEU A 36 1.90 1.77 4.46
CA LEU A 36 1.21 1.28 5.66
C LEU A 36 -0.04 2.12 5.98
N SER A 37 0.03 3.44 5.81
CA SER A 37 -1.13 4.32 6.00
C SER A 37 -2.23 4.03 4.97
N ALA A 38 -1.85 3.90 3.70
CA ALA A 38 -2.78 3.56 2.61
C ALA A 38 -3.45 2.21 2.86
N GLU A 39 -2.69 1.19 3.27
CA GLU A 39 -3.24 -0.12 3.56
C GLU A 39 -4.22 -0.08 4.73
N LYS A 40 -3.92 0.69 5.78
CA LYS A 40 -4.80 0.87 6.93
C LYS A 40 -6.14 1.49 6.52
N GLU A 41 -6.12 2.56 5.72
CA GLU A 41 -7.32 3.25 5.24
C GLU A 41 -8.24 2.32 4.44
N VAL A 42 -7.66 1.50 3.57
CA VAL A 42 -8.40 0.58 2.71
C VAL A 42 -8.97 -0.60 3.48
N ARG A 43 -8.21 -1.09 4.45
CA ARG A 43 -8.63 -2.16 5.35
C ARG A 43 -9.82 -1.73 6.21
N GLU A 44 -9.84 -0.48 6.67
CA GLU A 44 -11.00 0.10 7.38
C GLU A 44 -12.22 0.24 6.46
N LYS A 45 -12.00 0.61 5.18
CA LYS A 45 -13.06 0.73 4.17
C LYS A 45 -13.54 -0.60 3.58
N ARG A 46 -12.86 -1.72 3.88
CA ARG A 46 -13.17 -3.06 3.36
C ARG A 46 -13.28 -3.09 1.83
N LEU A 47 -12.31 -2.48 1.15
CA LEU A 47 -12.28 -2.43 -0.32
C LEU A 47 -11.58 -3.67 -0.91
N ASP A 48 -12.18 -4.21 -1.97
CA ASP A 48 -11.63 -5.29 -2.81
C ASP A 48 -11.06 -6.49 -2.04
N ILE A 49 -9.74 -6.73 -2.06
CA ILE A 49 -9.14 -7.88 -1.34
C ILE A 49 -9.36 -7.82 0.18
N TRP A 50 -9.78 -6.67 0.72
CA TRP A 50 -10.10 -6.44 2.11
C TRP A 50 -11.60 -6.48 2.42
N SER A 51 -12.45 -6.77 1.43
CA SER A 51 -13.91 -6.88 1.59
C SER A 51 -14.38 -8.21 2.16
N GLN A 52 -13.48 -9.18 2.33
CA GLN A 52 -13.78 -10.52 2.84
C GLN A 52 -13.72 -10.63 4.36
#